data_AF-A0A4Q7KSD2-F1
#
_entry.id   AF-A0A4Q7KSD2-F1
#
_cell.length_a   1.000
_cell.length_b   1.000
_cell.length_c   1.000
_cell.angle_alpha   90.00
_cell.angle_beta   90.00
_cell.angle_gamma   90.00
#
_symmetry.space_group_name_H-M   'P 1'
#
loop_
_entity.id
_entity.type
_entity.pdbx_description
1 polymer ?
#
loop_
_entity_poly.entity_id
_entity_poly.type
_entity_poly.pdbx_seq_one_letter_code
_entity_poly.pdbx_strand_id
1 'polypeptide(L)'
;MDGYFVNPENLVARSGELEAVAGEVRGAAASMGAWGGNLGPGDLNAAVQEVCDDWRDGLDKMCDKIETVSHNAKRAASNYSCIEDQAADAMREFAEKRTAEQQLDVLRGAAALQLAQRYGPEEKLAERVEQQETQGRHNEARLKNMRD
;
A
#
# COMPACT_ATOMS: atom_id res chain seq x y z
N MET A 1 12.49 11.47 -8.34
CA MET A 1 13.08 10.15 -8.05
C MET A 1 12.31 9.18 -8.91
N ASP A 2 12.91 8.71 -9.99
CA ASP A 2 12.32 7.62 -10.76
C ASP A 2 12.61 6.34 -9.97
N GLY A 3 11.62 5.89 -9.20
CA GLY A 3 11.71 4.66 -8.44
C GLY A 3 11.75 3.47 -9.39
N TYR A 4 12.60 2.48 -9.10
CA TYR A 4 12.56 1.20 -9.80
C TYR A 4 11.22 0.51 -9.50
N PHE A 5 10.35 0.44 -10.50
CA PHE A 5 9.10 -0.32 -10.43
C PHE A 5 9.41 -1.78 -10.73
N VAL A 6 9.31 -2.65 -9.72
CA VAL A 6 9.41 -4.10 -9.91
C VAL A 6 8.03 -4.60 -10.31
N ASN A 7 7.92 -5.24 -11.47
CA ASN A 7 6.67 -5.87 -11.91
C ASN A 7 6.52 -7.26 -11.26
N PRO A 8 5.61 -7.44 -10.28
CA PRO A 8 5.49 -8.70 -9.56
C PRO A 8 4.93 -9.83 -10.43
N GLU A 9 4.07 -9.52 -11.40
CA GLU A 9 3.49 -10.49 -12.34
C GLU A 9 4.57 -11.11 -13.22
N ASN A 10 5.47 -10.28 -13.77
CA ASN A 10 6.61 -10.75 -14.54
C ASN A 10 7.53 -11.64 -13.69
N LEU A 11 7.72 -11.29 -12.42
CA LEU A 11 8.56 -12.06 -11.51
C LEU A 11 7.97 -13.44 -11.22
N VAL A 12 6.64 -13.52 -11.03
CA VAL A 12 5.91 -14.78 -10.88
C VAL A 12 5.97 -15.61 -12.15
N ALA A 13 5.76 -15.01 -13.33
CA ALA A 13 5.87 -15.71 -14.61
C ALA A 13 7.26 -16.34 -14.81
N ARG A 14 8.33 -15.57 -14.56
CA ARG A 14 9.71 -16.07 -14.64
C ARG A 14 10.00 -17.16 -13.60
N SER A 15 9.41 -17.08 -12.41
CA SER A 15 9.56 -18.15 -11.41
C SER A 15 8.93 -19.47 -11.89
N GLY A 16 7.80 -19.42 -12.59
CA GLY A 16 7.16 -20.60 -13.17
C GLY A 16 7.96 -21.20 -14.33
N GLU A 17 8.56 -20.36 -15.18
CA GLU A 17 9.47 -20.82 -16.24
C GLU A 17 10.70 -21.53 -15.67
N LEU A 18 11.29 -21.00 -14.59
CA LEU A 18 12.42 -21.63 -13.90
C LEU A 18 12.05 -23.01 -13.35
N GLU A 19 10.87 -23.15 -12.73
CA GLU A 19 10.39 -24.45 -12.24
C GLU A 19 10.16 -25.46 -13.38
N ALA A 20 9.63 -25.00 -14.52
CA ALA A 20 9.47 -25.84 -15.70
C ALA A 20 10.82 -26.35 -16.23
N VAL A 21 11.82 -25.47 -16.34
CA VAL A 21 13.19 -25.84 -16.77
C VAL A 21 13.81 -26.84 -15.80
N ALA A 22 13.67 -26.64 -14.49
CA ALA A 22 14.15 -27.62 -13.51
C ALA A 22 13.47 -28.99 -13.68
N GLY A 23 12.17 -29.01 -13.98
CA GLY A 23 11.42 -30.23 -14.31
C GLY A 23 11.95 -30.93 -15.56
N GLU A 24 12.24 -30.18 -16.63
CA GLU A 24 12.83 -30.73 -17.87
C GLU A 24 14.22 -31.33 -17.62
N VAL A 25 15.07 -30.63 -16.87
CA VAL A 25 16.41 -31.11 -16.51
C VAL A 25 16.34 -32.39 -15.67
N ARG A 26 15.45 -32.45 -14.68
CA ARG A 26 15.23 -33.65 -13.86
C ARG A 26 14.71 -34.82 -14.72
N GLY A 27 13.84 -34.54 -15.69
CA GLY A 27 13.38 -35.54 -16.67
C GLY A 27 14.52 -36.09 -17.54
N ALA A 28 15.38 -35.22 -18.05
CA ALA A 28 16.57 -35.62 -18.81
C ALA A 28 17.54 -36.46 -17.95
N ALA A 29 17.81 -36.04 -16.71
CA ALA A 29 18.65 -36.78 -15.76
C ALA A 29 18.06 -38.16 -15.40
N ALA A 30 16.73 -38.28 -15.32
CA ALA A 30 16.07 -39.56 -15.10
C ALA A 30 16.28 -40.53 -16.28
N SER A 31 16.27 -40.02 -17.52
CA SER A 31 16.45 -40.83 -18.74
C SER A 31 17.85 -41.44 -18.90
N MET A 32 18.88 -40.80 -18.31
CA MET A 32 20.27 -41.27 -18.42
C MET A 32 20.51 -42.65 -17.78
N GLY A 33 19.72 -43.01 -16.76
CA GLY A 33 19.81 -44.33 -16.11
C GLY A 33 19.21 -45.49 -16.91
N ALA A 34 18.59 -45.22 -18.07
CA ALA A 34 17.90 -46.25 -18.86
C ALA A 34 18.83 -46.99 -19.85
N TRP A 35 20.10 -46.60 -19.95
CA TRP A 35 21.03 -47.15 -20.96
C TRP A 35 21.76 -48.37 -20.41
N GLY A 36 21.00 -49.42 -20.09
CA GLY A 36 21.51 -50.73 -19.68
C GLY A 36 21.81 -51.62 -20.88
N GLY A 37 22.96 -51.40 -21.52
CA GLY A 37 23.51 -52.31 -22.55
C GLY A 37 24.82 -52.92 -22.07
N ASN A 38 25.13 -54.15 -22.51
CA ASN A 38 26.47 -54.70 -22.30
C ASN A 38 27.46 -53.93 -23.20
N LEU A 39 28.25 -53.02 -22.62
CA LEU A 39 29.25 -52.22 -23.36
C LEU A 39 30.53 -52.99 -23.70
N GLY A 40 30.54 -54.31 -23.47
CA GLY A 40 31.66 -55.19 -23.74
C GLY A 40 32.39 -55.64 -22.48
N PRO A 41 33.46 -56.44 -22.64
CA PRO A 41 34.22 -56.98 -21.51
C PRO A 41 35.03 -55.89 -20.78
N GLY A 42 35.18 -56.06 -19.46
CA GLY A 42 35.98 -55.16 -18.59
C GLY A 42 35.15 -54.20 -17.74
N ASP A 43 35.82 -53.20 -17.15
CA ASP A 43 35.23 -52.22 -16.23
C ASP A 43 34.53 -51.04 -16.94
N LEU A 44 34.32 -51.13 -18.26
CA LEU A 44 33.68 -50.07 -19.05
C LEU A 44 32.25 -49.76 -18.58
N ASN A 45 31.49 -50.78 -18.17
CA ASN A 45 30.16 -50.57 -17.60
C ASN A 45 30.23 -49.81 -16.26
N ALA A 46 31.24 -50.08 -15.44
CA ALA A 46 31.42 -49.40 -14.15
C ALA A 46 31.84 -47.93 -14.35
N ALA A 47 32.77 -47.66 -15.27
CA ALA A 47 33.19 -46.30 -15.60
C ALA A 47 32.05 -45.46 -16.20
N VAL A 48 31.21 -46.06 -17.06
CA VAL A 48 30.03 -45.37 -17.61
C VAL A 48 28.99 -45.11 -16.53
N GLN A 49 28.78 -46.05 -15.62
CA GLN A 49 27.88 -45.86 -14.48
C GLN A 49 28.34 -44.69 -13.58
N GLU A 50 29.64 -44.61 -13.26
CA GLU A 50 30.22 -43.53 -12.47
C GLU A 50 30.00 -42.15 -13.13
N VAL A 51 30.24 -42.04 -14.44
CA VAL A 51 29.98 -40.79 -15.18
C VAL A 51 28.49 -40.43 -15.19
N CYS A 52 27.61 -41.42 -15.33
CA CYS A 52 26.16 -41.21 -15.27
C CYS A 52 25.71 -40.70 -13.89
N ASP A 53 26.29 -41.24 -12.82
CA ASP A 53 25.98 -40.85 -11.44
C ASP A 53 26.52 -39.42 -11.15
N ASP A 54 27.74 -39.10 -11.57
CA ASP A 54 28.33 -37.76 -11.45
C ASP A 54 27.50 -36.70 -12.18
N TRP A 55 27.01 -37.03 -13.39
CA TRP A 55 26.15 -36.13 -14.15
C TRP A 55 24.80 -35.94 -13.46
N ARG A 56 24.20 -37.00 -12.90
CA ARG A 56 22.96 -36.89 -12.15
C ARG A 56 23.11 -35.97 -10.94
N ASP A 57 24.16 -36.16 -10.17
CA ASP A 57 24.49 -35.31 -9.01
C ASP A 57 24.67 -33.84 -9.41
N GLY A 58 25.33 -33.59 -10.54
CA GLY A 58 25.51 -32.24 -11.08
C GLY A 58 24.20 -31.59 -11.49
N LEU A 59 23.34 -32.33 -12.21
CA LEU A 59 22.04 -31.86 -12.68
C LEU A 59 21.07 -31.63 -11.51
N ASP A 60 21.05 -32.49 -10.50
CA ASP A 60 20.24 -32.29 -9.29
C ASP A 60 20.66 -31.02 -8.55
N LYS A 61 21.96 -30.77 -8.37
CA LYS A 61 22.45 -29.51 -7.77
C LYS A 61 22.06 -28.27 -8.59
N MET A 62 21.96 -28.39 -9.93
CA MET A 62 21.48 -27.30 -10.77
C MET A 62 19.99 -27.06 -10.57
N CYS A 63 19.18 -28.12 -10.53
CA CYS A 63 17.76 -28.05 -10.23
C CYS A 63 17.50 -27.37 -8.87
N ASP A 64 18.21 -27.78 -7.81
CA ASP A 64 18.07 -27.19 -6.47
C ASP A 64 18.36 -25.68 -6.46
N LYS A 65 19.37 -25.24 -7.23
CA LYS A 65 19.69 -23.81 -7.37
C LYS A 65 18.59 -23.07 -8.12
N ILE A 66 18.05 -23.65 -9.19
CA ILE A 66 16.95 -23.06 -9.96
C ILE A 66 15.70 -22.92 -9.08
N GLU A 67 15.34 -23.98 -8.32
CA GLU A 67 14.24 -23.97 -7.37
C GLU A 67 14.45 -22.89 -6.29
N THR A 68 15.67 -22.75 -5.77
CA THR A 68 16.03 -21.70 -4.80
C THR A 68 15.82 -20.30 -5.38
N VAL A 69 16.27 -20.05 -6.63
CA VAL A 69 16.09 -18.76 -7.30
C VAL A 69 14.60 -18.48 -7.54
N SER A 70 13.84 -19.48 -7.99
CA SER A 70 12.39 -19.37 -8.16
C SER A 70 11.68 -19.02 -6.85
N HIS A 71 12.03 -19.68 -5.75
CA HIS A 71 11.46 -19.40 -4.43
C HIS A 71 11.78 -17.96 -3.97
N ASN A 72 13.02 -17.51 -4.16
CA ASN A 72 13.42 -16.15 -3.84
C ASN A 72 12.65 -15.11 -4.67
N ALA A 73 12.41 -15.39 -5.96
CA ALA A 73 11.56 -14.56 -6.80
C ALA A 73 10.12 -14.51 -6.24
N LYS A 74 9.49 -15.64 -5.96
CA LYS A 74 8.13 -15.69 -5.37
C LYS A 74 8.04 -14.89 -4.07
N ARG A 75 9.04 -15.00 -3.18
CA ARG A 75 9.11 -14.21 -1.95
C ARG A 75 9.24 -12.71 -2.22
N ALA A 76 10.07 -12.31 -3.18
CA ALA A 76 10.20 -10.91 -3.55
C ALA A 76 8.88 -10.35 -4.09
N ALA A 77 8.19 -11.07 -4.98
CA ALA A 77 6.87 -10.65 -5.48
C ALA A 77 5.85 -10.49 -4.33
N SER A 78 5.80 -11.45 -3.41
CA SER A 78 4.92 -11.38 -2.23
C SER A 78 5.24 -10.17 -1.33
N ASN A 79 6.52 -9.89 -1.10
CA ASN A 79 6.93 -8.72 -0.32
C ASN A 79 6.54 -7.41 -0.99
N TYR A 80 6.73 -7.30 -2.32
CA TYR A 80 6.33 -6.10 -3.07
C TYR A 80 4.82 -5.86 -3.00
N SER A 81 4.02 -6.90 -3.24
CA SER A 81 2.55 -6.82 -3.11
C SER A 81 2.15 -6.36 -1.71
N CYS A 82 2.76 -6.92 -0.66
CA CYS A 82 2.44 -6.54 0.72
C CYS A 82 2.76 -5.07 1.02
N ILE A 83 3.87 -4.55 0.50
CA ILE A 83 4.24 -3.13 0.67
C ILE A 83 3.28 -2.23 -0.10
N GLU A 84 2.89 -2.61 -1.32
CA GLU A 84 1.92 -1.86 -2.13
C GLU A 84 0.54 -1.82 -1.44
N ASP A 85 0.07 -2.94 -0.89
CA ASP A 85 -1.18 -3.01 -0.14
C ASP A 85 -1.14 -2.11 1.11
N GLN A 86 -0.06 -2.17 1.89
CA GLN A 86 0.13 -1.31 3.06
C GLN A 86 0.16 0.18 2.69
N ALA A 87 0.82 0.53 1.59
CA ALA A 87 0.87 1.90 1.12
C ALA A 87 -0.51 2.38 0.65
N ALA A 88 -1.27 1.53 -0.05
CA ALA A 88 -2.62 1.83 -0.50
C ALA A 88 -3.58 2.04 0.69
N ASP A 89 -3.51 1.19 1.71
CA ASP A 89 -4.32 1.33 2.93
C ASP A 89 -3.96 2.60 3.71
N ALA A 90 -2.67 2.91 3.87
CA ALA A 90 -2.23 4.15 4.51
C ALA A 90 -2.68 5.40 3.74
N MET A 91 -2.66 5.37 2.40
CA MET A 91 -3.18 6.46 1.57
C MET A 91 -4.70 6.61 1.72
N ARG A 92 -5.45 5.50 1.80
CA ARG A 92 -6.89 5.53 2.02
C ARG A 92 -7.22 6.14 3.37
N GLU A 93 -6.58 5.69 4.44
CA GLU A 93 -6.77 6.23 5.80
C GLU A 93 -6.43 7.73 5.85
N PHE A 94 -5.31 8.14 5.24
CA PHE A 94 -4.93 9.54 5.16
C PHE A 94 -5.97 10.39 4.39
N ALA A 95 -6.48 9.87 3.28
CA ALA A 95 -7.51 10.56 2.50
C ALA A 95 -8.81 10.73 3.29
N GLU A 96 -9.28 9.67 3.97
CA GLU A 96 -10.47 9.70 4.80
C GLU A 96 -10.34 10.71 5.95
N LYS A 97 -9.20 10.70 6.65
CA LYS A 97 -8.91 11.66 7.72
C LYS A 97 -8.91 13.10 7.21
N ARG A 98 -8.27 13.36 6.07
CA ARG A 98 -8.22 14.70 5.46
C ARG A 98 -9.60 15.18 5.05
N THR A 99 -10.43 14.30 4.47
CA THR A 99 -11.82 14.63 4.13
C THR A 99 -12.62 14.98 5.38
N ALA A 100 -12.47 14.22 6.48
CA ALA A 100 -13.14 14.51 7.74
C ALA A 100 -12.70 15.86 8.34
N GLU A 101 -11.39 16.16 8.33
CA GLU A 101 -10.85 17.44 8.81
C GLU A 101 -11.38 18.62 7.98
N GLN A 102 -11.41 18.50 6.66
CA GLN A 102 -11.97 19.52 5.77
C GLN A 102 -13.47 19.76 6.02
N GLN A 103 -14.25 18.69 6.24
CA GLN A 103 -15.66 18.82 6.58
C GLN A 103 -15.86 19.54 7.92
N LEU A 104 -15.04 19.23 8.94
CA LEU A 104 -15.09 19.90 10.22
C LEU A 104 -14.74 21.39 10.12
N ASP A 105 -13.75 21.76 9.32
CA ASP A 105 -13.37 23.16 9.13
C ASP A 105 -14.46 23.96 8.41
N VAL A 106 -15.16 23.36 7.43
CA VAL A 106 -16.33 23.98 6.80
C VAL A 106 -17.44 24.20 7.84
N LEU A 107 -17.73 23.21 8.69
CA LEU A 107 -18.74 23.32 9.74
C LEU A 107 -18.37 24.40 10.77
N ARG A 108 -17.10 24.48 11.18
CA ARG A 108 -16.58 25.52 12.08
C ARG A 108 -16.72 26.91 11.47
N GLY A 109 -16.36 27.07 10.19
CA GLY A 109 -16.51 28.34 9.48
C GLY A 109 -17.97 28.78 9.37
N ALA A 110 -18.88 27.85 9.05
CA ALA A 110 -20.32 28.13 9.00
C ALA A 110 -20.89 28.53 10.37
N ALA A 111 -20.49 27.84 11.44
CA ALA A 111 -20.90 28.17 12.80
C ALA A 111 -20.39 29.56 13.24
N ALA A 112 -19.14 29.90 12.91
CA ALA A 112 -18.58 31.22 13.18
C ALA A 112 -19.34 32.34 12.45
N LEU A 113 -19.70 32.12 11.18
CA LEU A 113 -20.53 33.06 10.41
C LEU A 113 -21.92 33.24 11.02
N GLN A 114 -22.58 32.17 11.45
CA GLN A 114 -23.88 32.26 12.12
C GLN A 114 -23.81 33.03 13.45
N LEU A 115 -22.76 32.80 14.25
CA LEU A 115 -22.54 33.56 15.48
C LEU A 115 -22.29 35.04 15.17
N ALA A 116 -21.46 35.36 14.18
CA ALA A 116 -21.22 36.74 13.76
C ALA A 116 -22.49 37.44 13.25
N GLN A 117 -23.37 36.74 12.53
CA GLN A 117 -24.67 37.27 12.11
C GLN A 117 -25.62 37.49 13.29
N ARG A 118 -25.61 36.59 14.27
CA ARG A 118 -26.51 36.64 15.43
C ARG A 118 -26.10 37.68 16.47
N TYR A 119 -24.81 37.90 16.65
CA TYR A 119 -24.27 38.81 17.67
C TYR A 119 -23.72 40.12 17.10
N GLY A 120 -23.51 40.21 15.79
CA GLY A 120 -22.99 41.42 15.11
C GLY A 120 -21.57 41.80 15.54
N PRO A 121 -20.89 42.70 14.81
CA PRO A 121 -19.72 43.38 15.36
C PRO A 121 -20.16 44.16 16.60
N GLU A 122 -19.35 44.14 17.67
CA GLU A 122 -19.64 44.75 18.98
C GLU A 122 -20.17 46.19 18.90
N GLU A 123 -19.87 46.89 17.81
CA GLU A 123 -20.36 48.21 17.43
C GLU A 123 -21.90 48.33 17.38
N LYS A 124 -22.62 47.29 16.91
CA LYS A 124 -24.10 47.31 16.87
C LYS A 124 -24.76 47.04 18.22
N LEU A 125 -24.06 46.40 19.15
CA LEU A 125 -24.54 46.21 20.51
C LEU A 125 -24.39 47.51 21.31
N ALA A 126 -23.28 48.23 21.13
CA ALA A 126 -23.07 49.55 21.72
C ALA A 126 -24.12 50.58 21.23
N GLU A 127 -24.37 50.68 19.92
CA GLU A 127 -25.40 51.57 19.38
C GLU A 127 -26.81 51.25 19.89
N ARG A 128 -27.15 49.96 20.08
CA ARG A 128 -28.46 49.55 20.60
C ARG A 128 -28.65 49.88 22.07
N VAL A 129 -27.61 49.76 22.88
CA VAL A 129 -27.63 50.15 24.30
C VAL A 129 -27.77 51.66 24.41
N GLU A 130 -27.02 52.43 23.62
CA GLU A 130 -27.10 53.90 23.62
C GLU A 130 -28.46 54.43 23.13
N GLN A 131 -29.08 53.77 22.14
CA GLN A 131 -30.44 54.09 21.70
C GLN A 131 -31.52 53.78 22.75
N GLN A 132 -31.36 52.70 23.53
CA GLN A 132 -32.27 52.41 24.63
C GLN A 132 -32.12 53.39 25.79
N GLU A 133 -30.90 53.79 26.13
CA GLU A 133 -30.67 54.78 27.18
C GLU A 133 -31.22 56.17 26.80
N THR A 134 -31.06 56.58 25.55
CA THR A 134 -31.61 57.85 25.05
C THR A 134 -33.13 57.84 25.00
N GLN A 135 -33.77 56.74 24.59
CA GLN A 135 -35.23 56.60 24.69
C GLN A 135 -35.74 56.60 26.13
N GLY A 136 -35.02 55.96 27.06
CA GLY A 136 -35.34 55.97 28.49
C GLY A 136 -35.33 57.39 29.07
N ARG A 137 -34.27 58.15 28.80
CA ARG A 137 -34.14 59.56 29.25
C ARG A 137 -35.21 60.46 28.62
N HIS A 138 -35.57 60.23 27.36
CA HIS A 138 -36.60 61.02 26.70
C HIS A 138 -38.01 60.75 27.26
N ASN A 139 -38.29 59.50 27.63
CA ASN A 139 -39.53 59.13 28.31
C ASN A 139 -39.62 59.69 29.74
N GLU A 140 -38.51 59.68 30.49
CA GLU A 140 -38.45 60.33 31.81
C GLU A 140 -38.67 61.85 31.73
N ALA A 141 -38.08 62.51 30.73
CA ALA A 141 -38.29 63.95 30.50
C ALA A 141 -39.76 64.27 30.15
N ARG A 142 -40.42 63.43 29.35
CA ARG A 142 -41.87 63.56 29.07
C ARG A 142 -42.72 63.37 30.32
N LEU A 143 -42.39 62.41 31.18
CA LEU A 143 -43.11 62.17 32.43
C LEU A 143 -42.93 63.31 33.44
N LYS A 144 -41.78 64.01 33.41
CA LYS A 144 -41.51 65.16 34.26
C LYS A 144 -42.31 66.40 33.83
N ASN A 145 -42.40 66.66 32.53
CA ASN A 145 -43.20 67.77 31.97
C ASN A 145 -44.72 67.58 32.06
N MET A 146 -45.21 66.39 32.43
CA MET A 146 -46.65 66.14 32.70
C MET A 146 -47.02 66.26 34.18
N ARG A 147 -46.05 66.53 35.07
CA ARG A 147 -46.25 66.67 36.52
C ARG A 147 -46.19 68.12 37.02
N ASP A 148 -45.84 69.06 36.15
CA ASP A 148 -45.93 70.51 36.37
C ASP A 148 -47.14 71.09 35.62
#